data_AF-A0A9E0IQW9-F1
#
_entry.id   AF-A0A9E0IQW9-F1
#
_cell.length_a   1.000
_cell.length_b   1.000
_cell.length_c   1.000
_cell.angle_alpha   90.00
_cell.angle_beta   90.00
_cell.angle_gamma   90.00
#
_symmetry.space_group_name_H-M   'P 1'
#
loop_
_entity.id
_entity.type
_entity.pdbx_description
1 polymer ?
#
loop_
_entity_poly.entity_id
_entity_poly.type
_entity_poly.pdbx_seq_one_letter_code
_entity_poly.pdbx_strand_id
1 'polypeptide(L)'
;MRPLHRRLRPWSTLTALVLVVVAGLSGSASAQQPTAGSAAPTAAGSAAPTAAGSADPTAAGSAAPTAAGSADPTAAGSAAPVEAPAPTDAAAAPTAAAPTAAAPAGTGSAAAKAPGELPFYEVLARRPHDTSGNYWLPKGANRYGDGTDMMFIAVLALSIFFFVAITVATVYFVIKYRHRPGHKAQPSSSHNDALEITWTVIPTIMCVFLFYYGWRGYYRMVTPPQKALEIQVIAQKWAWNFVHSPVGVSDSNLHIPVNTPVRLVMTSKDVLHSFFVPAFRTKQDVIPNRYTYVWFEATKPGTYRLYCTEYCGRDHSQMKVNVVVHEPGGYERYLSEADASSQVASAENGAKLYEKKACIGCHSLDGSPRVGPSFKGIFGSTIALKDGTSVAGDENYLRAAILNPQAQARPGYPPSMPAFEGQLKESELMSLILFIKAQK
;
A
#
# COMPACT_ATOMS: atom_id res chain seq x y z
N MET A 1 10.80 -12.85 76.75
CA MET A 1 10.61 -11.73 75.79
C MET A 1 11.96 -11.30 75.23
N ARG A 2 12.20 -11.49 73.94
CA ARG A 2 13.33 -10.93 73.16
C ARG A 2 12.80 -10.55 71.78
N PRO A 3 12.95 -9.31 71.29
CA PRO A 3 12.47 -8.93 69.96
C PRO A 3 13.56 -9.19 68.92
N LEU A 4 13.20 -9.89 67.84
CA LEU A 4 14.03 -10.08 66.65
C LEU A 4 13.69 -8.96 65.64
N HIS A 5 14.54 -7.93 65.58
CA HIS A 5 14.57 -7.01 64.45
C HIS A 5 15.26 -7.69 63.26
N ARG A 6 14.49 -8.05 62.22
CA ARG A 6 15.03 -8.52 60.93
C ARG A 6 15.10 -7.35 59.96
N ARG A 7 16.33 -6.91 59.64
CA ARG A 7 16.64 -5.85 58.67
C ARG A 7 16.20 -6.26 57.26
N LEU A 8 15.44 -5.39 56.59
CA LEU A 8 15.18 -5.44 55.15
C LEU A 8 16.44 -5.01 54.39
N ARG A 9 16.83 -5.76 53.36
CA ARG A 9 17.88 -5.37 52.39
C ARG A 9 17.23 -4.66 51.19
N PRO A 10 17.84 -3.60 50.62
CA PRO A 10 17.21 -2.79 49.59
C PRO A 10 17.27 -3.44 48.19
N TRP A 11 16.24 -3.14 47.40
CA TRP A 11 16.04 -3.48 46.00
C TRP A 11 17.05 -2.79 45.07
N SER A 12 18.24 -3.37 44.86
CA SER A 12 19.24 -2.78 43.95
C SER A 12 19.50 -3.59 42.68
N THR A 13 18.68 -4.62 42.36
CA THR A 13 18.94 -5.52 41.21
C THR A 13 17.89 -5.46 40.10
N LEU A 14 16.76 -4.75 40.27
CA LEU A 14 15.70 -4.66 39.25
C LEU A 14 15.86 -3.48 38.28
N THR A 15 16.72 -2.51 38.59
CA THR A 15 16.95 -1.33 37.73
C THR A 15 17.88 -1.62 36.54
N ALA A 16 18.62 -2.73 36.55
CA ALA A 16 19.63 -3.03 35.53
C ALA A 16 19.06 -3.59 34.22
N LEU A 17 17.89 -4.23 34.23
CA LEU A 17 17.34 -4.87 33.02
C LEU A 17 16.60 -3.89 32.09
N VAL A 18 16.01 -2.83 32.65
CA VAL A 18 15.28 -1.80 31.87
C VAL A 18 16.25 -0.87 31.13
N LEU A 19 17.45 -0.64 31.67
CA LEU A 19 18.46 0.25 31.07
C LEU A 19 19.12 -0.34 29.81
N VAL A 20 19.23 -1.66 29.68
CA VAL A 20 19.88 -2.30 28.52
C VAL A 20 19.01 -2.20 27.26
N VAL A 21 17.68 -2.21 27.38
CA VAL A 21 16.77 -2.06 26.24
C VAL A 21 16.67 -0.58 25.80
N VAL A 22 16.80 0.37 26.73
CA VAL A 22 16.75 1.81 26.42
C VAL A 22 18.07 2.33 25.82
N ALA A 23 19.23 1.81 26.26
CA ALA A 23 20.53 2.25 25.76
C ALA A 23 20.87 1.77 24.33
N GLY A 24 20.22 0.72 23.83
CA GLY A 24 20.39 0.25 22.44
C GLY A 24 19.70 1.11 21.38
N LEU A 25 18.84 2.06 21.79
CA LEU A 25 18.01 2.88 20.88
C LEU A 25 18.56 4.30 20.66
N SER A 26 19.65 4.68 21.34
CA SER A 26 20.27 6.01 21.26
C SER A 26 21.60 6.02 20.47
N GLY A 27 21.64 5.28 19.35
CA GLY A 27 22.70 5.38 18.34
C GLY A 27 22.48 6.57 17.41
N SER A 28 23.04 7.72 17.78
CA SER A 28 23.47 8.87 16.94
C SER A 28 22.86 9.02 15.53
N ALA A 29 21.81 9.84 15.42
CA ALA A 29 21.47 10.55 14.19
C ALA A 29 21.52 12.06 14.46
N SER A 30 22.65 12.68 14.10
CA SER A 30 22.75 14.14 13.97
C SER A 30 22.06 14.54 12.67
N ALA A 31 20.99 15.32 12.76
CA ALA A 31 20.42 16.04 11.62
C ALA A 31 19.82 17.36 12.08
N GLN A 32 20.37 18.46 11.55
CA GLN A 32 19.94 19.84 11.76
C GLN A 32 18.44 20.03 11.47
N GLN A 33 17.76 20.65 12.44
CA GLN A 33 16.41 21.19 12.32
C GLN A 33 16.45 22.56 11.62
N PRO A 34 15.64 22.82 10.59
CA PRO A 34 15.27 24.19 10.25
C PRO A 34 14.01 24.58 11.03
N THR A 35 14.06 25.75 11.65
CA THR A 35 12.97 26.39 12.40
C THR A 35 12.02 27.14 11.46
N ALA A 36 10.72 26.82 11.51
CA ALA A 36 9.54 27.66 11.24
C ALA A 36 8.32 26.71 11.29
N GLY A 37 7.14 26.99 11.83
CA GLY A 37 6.50 28.21 12.30
C GLY A 37 4.99 28.02 12.13
N SER A 38 4.29 27.66 13.21
CA SER A 38 2.86 27.82 13.50
C SER A 38 1.76 27.14 12.64
N ALA A 39 0.73 26.70 13.39
CA ALA A 39 -0.65 26.32 13.03
C ALA A 39 -0.90 24.89 12.49
N ALA A 40 -1.13 23.96 13.42
CA ALA A 40 -1.83 22.69 13.14
C ALA A 40 -3.36 22.93 13.20
N PRO A 41 -4.14 22.51 12.18
CA PRO A 41 -5.59 22.38 12.35
C PRO A 41 -5.93 21.05 13.03
N THR A 42 -6.81 21.14 14.02
CA THR A 42 -7.41 20.04 14.78
C THR A 42 -8.22 19.14 13.84
N ALA A 43 -7.82 17.87 13.71
CA ALA A 43 -8.61 16.86 13.02
C ALA A 43 -9.76 16.40 13.93
N ALA A 44 -10.99 16.70 13.53
CA ALA A 44 -12.21 16.16 14.12
C ALA A 44 -12.27 14.64 13.92
N GLY A 45 -12.52 13.91 15.00
CA GLY A 45 -12.59 12.45 15.00
C GLY A 45 -13.80 11.92 14.25
N SER A 46 -13.56 10.96 13.36
CA SER A 46 -14.62 10.10 12.82
C SER A 46 -14.85 8.94 13.77
N ALA A 47 -16.05 8.91 14.36
CA ALA A 47 -16.53 7.85 15.22
C ALA A 47 -16.60 6.50 14.48
N ALA A 48 -16.19 5.44 15.16
CA ALA A 48 -16.42 4.06 14.73
C ALA A 48 -17.94 3.74 14.80
N PRO A 49 -18.50 2.99 13.85
CA PRO A 49 -19.91 2.63 13.90
C PRO A 49 -20.17 1.60 15.01
N THR A 50 -21.12 1.94 15.87
CA THR A 50 -21.72 1.09 16.91
C THR A 50 -22.51 -0.06 16.27
N ALA A 51 -22.15 -1.30 16.60
CA ALA A 51 -22.98 -2.47 16.32
C ALA A 51 -24.16 -2.51 17.31
N ALA A 52 -25.37 -2.49 16.78
CA ALA A 52 -26.59 -2.71 17.54
C ALA A 52 -26.68 -4.18 17.97
N GLY A 53 -26.93 -4.39 19.26
CA GLY A 53 -27.12 -5.73 19.84
C GLY A 53 -28.46 -6.35 19.48
N SER A 54 -28.46 -7.67 19.38
CA SER A 54 -29.65 -8.50 19.53
C SER A 54 -29.31 -9.63 20.49
N ALA A 55 -30.18 -9.79 21.48
CA ALA A 55 -30.00 -10.61 22.67
C ALA A 55 -29.88 -12.12 22.38
N ASP A 56 -29.07 -12.76 23.21
CA ASP A 56 -29.08 -14.19 23.53
C ASP A 56 -30.46 -14.62 24.09
N PRO A 57 -30.88 -15.90 23.98
CA PRO A 57 -30.36 -16.85 24.95
C PRO A 57 -30.25 -18.33 24.53
N THR A 58 -29.31 -18.99 25.22
CA THR A 58 -29.36 -20.32 25.87
C THR A 58 -28.31 -21.34 25.44
N ALA A 59 -27.63 -21.83 26.47
CA ALA A 59 -26.54 -22.79 26.45
C ALA A 59 -27.03 -24.23 26.24
N ALA A 60 -26.33 -24.96 25.37
CA ALA A 60 -26.20 -26.41 25.45
C ALA A 60 -24.95 -26.90 24.71
N GLY A 61 -24.08 -27.61 25.43
CA GLY A 61 -23.32 -28.74 24.90
C GLY A 61 -22.03 -28.47 24.11
N SER A 62 -20.91 -28.43 24.83
CA SER A 62 -19.58 -28.63 24.26
C SER A 62 -19.42 -30.07 23.74
N ALA A 63 -19.15 -30.24 22.44
CA ALA A 63 -18.55 -31.44 21.88
C ALA A 63 -17.51 -31.02 20.82
N ALA A 64 -16.28 -31.51 21.00
CA ALA A 64 -15.11 -31.22 20.17
C ALA A 64 -15.29 -31.74 18.73
N PRO A 65 -14.75 -31.05 17.70
CA PRO A 65 -14.63 -31.64 16.37
C PRO A 65 -13.38 -32.53 16.30
N THR A 66 -13.61 -33.82 16.12
CA THR A 66 -12.64 -34.83 15.72
C THR A 66 -12.13 -34.57 14.31
N ALA A 67 -10.81 -34.73 14.13
CA ALA A 67 -10.15 -34.72 12.85
C ALA A 67 -10.65 -35.87 11.97
N ALA A 68 -11.18 -35.54 10.79
CA ALA A 68 -11.46 -36.50 9.71
C ALA A 68 -10.48 -36.23 8.57
N GLY A 69 -9.77 -37.28 8.17
CA GLY A 69 -8.60 -37.27 7.33
C GLY A 69 -8.82 -36.78 5.90
N SER A 70 -7.75 -36.20 5.36
CA SER A 70 -7.45 -36.07 3.95
C SER A 70 -7.39 -37.46 3.30
N ALA A 71 -8.34 -37.74 2.41
CA ALA A 71 -8.20 -38.82 1.43
C ALA A 71 -7.43 -38.28 0.23
N ASP A 72 -6.30 -38.92 -0.07
CA ASP A 72 -5.52 -38.76 -1.30
C ASP A 72 -6.38 -39.09 -2.53
N PRO A 73 -6.27 -38.32 -3.64
CA PRO A 73 -6.61 -38.84 -4.95
C PRO A 73 -5.39 -39.54 -5.55
N THR A 74 -5.59 -40.82 -5.83
CA THR A 74 -4.70 -41.74 -6.51
C THR A 74 -4.25 -41.27 -7.89
N ALA A 75 -3.00 -41.62 -8.21
CA ALA A 75 -2.36 -41.41 -9.49
C ALA A 75 -3.09 -42.16 -10.63
N ALA A 76 -3.35 -41.44 -11.72
CA ALA A 76 -3.73 -42.02 -13.00
C ALA A 76 -2.89 -41.40 -14.13
N GLY A 77 -2.06 -42.25 -14.75
CA GLY A 77 -1.72 -42.25 -16.17
C GLY A 77 -1.02 -41.03 -16.78
N SER A 78 0.31 -41.07 -16.85
CA SER A 78 1.09 -40.28 -17.79
C SER A 78 0.86 -40.77 -19.23
N ALA A 79 0.40 -39.87 -20.11
CA ALA A 79 0.52 -40.00 -21.56
C ALA A 79 1.36 -38.82 -22.08
N ALA A 80 2.40 -39.13 -22.87
CA ALA A 80 3.38 -38.19 -23.39
C ALA A 80 2.78 -37.20 -24.43
N PRO A 81 3.36 -36.00 -24.61
CA PRO A 81 2.96 -35.10 -25.69
C PRO A 81 3.65 -35.47 -27.00
N VAL A 82 2.86 -35.49 -28.08
CA VAL A 82 3.31 -35.63 -29.47
C VAL A 82 3.81 -34.28 -29.98
N GLU A 83 5.01 -34.31 -30.57
CA GLU A 83 5.72 -33.20 -31.22
C GLU A 83 5.10 -32.86 -32.58
N ALA A 84 4.99 -31.57 -32.92
CA ALA A 84 4.51 -31.09 -34.22
C ALA A 84 5.60 -30.24 -34.92
N PRO A 85 5.81 -30.38 -36.24
CA PRO A 85 7.03 -29.94 -36.92
C PRO A 85 6.97 -28.49 -37.43
N ALA A 86 8.16 -27.92 -37.61
CA ALA A 86 8.43 -26.60 -38.20
C ALA A 86 8.18 -26.56 -39.73
N PRO A 87 7.94 -25.37 -40.32
CA PRO A 87 8.01 -25.18 -41.76
C PRO A 87 9.31 -24.46 -42.20
N THR A 88 9.85 -24.93 -43.32
CA THR A 88 11.03 -24.41 -44.05
C THR A 88 10.63 -23.60 -45.29
N ASP A 89 11.40 -22.52 -45.50
CA ASP A 89 11.96 -21.93 -46.73
C ASP A 89 11.16 -21.24 -47.85
N ALA A 90 11.68 -20.02 -48.13
CA ALA A 90 12.02 -19.38 -49.42
C ALA A 90 11.03 -18.47 -50.17
N ALA A 91 11.40 -17.18 -50.35
CA ALA A 91 11.76 -16.57 -51.66
C ALA A 91 12.11 -15.06 -51.53
N ALA A 92 12.85 -14.53 -52.51
CA ALA A 92 13.73 -13.36 -52.46
C ALA A 92 13.19 -12.01 -53.03
N ALA A 93 13.81 -10.91 -52.55
CA ALA A 93 14.20 -9.58 -53.09
C ALA A 93 13.68 -9.07 -54.47
N PRO A 94 13.54 -7.74 -54.74
CA PRO A 94 14.70 -6.82 -54.80
C PRO A 94 14.51 -5.36 -54.30
N THR A 95 15.69 -4.72 -54.17
CA THR A 95 16.04 -3.35 -53.78
C THR A 95 15.72 -2.25 -54.81
N ALA A 96 15.42 -1.03 -54.34
CA ALA A 96 15.56 0.21 -55.13
C ALA A 96 16.02 1.39 -54.25
N ALA A 97 16.81 2.26 -54.86
CA ALA A 97 17.76 3.20 -54.27
C ALA A 97 17.20 4.53 -53.72
N ALA A 98 18.02 5.19 -52.91
CA ALA A 98 17.85 6.54 -52.35
C ALA A 98 17.86 7.66 -53.42
N PRO A 99 17.42 8.88 -53.04
CA PRO A 99 18.42 9.95 -53.01
C PRO A 99 18.38 10.82 -51.74
N THR A 100 19.57 11.24 -51.35
CA THR A 100 19.93 12.20 -50.31
C THR A 100 19.65 13.65 -50.74
N ALA A 101 19.09 14.46 -49.83
CA ALA A 101 19.24 15.91 -49.82
C ALA A 101 19.47 16.38 -48.37
N ALA A 102 20.54 17.14 -48.17
CA ALA A 102 21.09 17.53 -46.87
C ALA A 102 20.50 18.86 -46.35
N ALA A 103 20.31 18.98 -45.03
CA ALA A 103 20.38 20.23 -44.24
C ALA A 103 20.46 19.89 -42.72
N PRO A 104 20.74 20.85 -41.80
CA PRO A 104 21.97 20.93 -41.02
C PRO A 104 21.84 20.48 -39.55
N ALA A 105 22.99 20.39 -38.89
CA ALA A 105 23.15 20.03 -37.48
C ALA A 105 22.48 21.02 -36.51
N GLY A 106 21.76 20.51 -35.51
CA GLY A 106 21.36 21.28 -34.32
C GLY A 106 20.10 20.74 -33.64
N THR A 107 20.24 20.41 -32.34
CA THR A 107 19.26 19.84 -31.38
C THR A 107 19.14 18.31 -31.40
N GLY A 108 19.39 17.72 -30.23
CA GLY A 108 19.37 16.28 -29.99
C GLY A 108 17.99 15.70 -30.23
N SER A 109 17.76 15.27 -31.47
CA SER A 109 16.66 14.38 -31.84
C SER A 109 16.89 13.05 -31.12
N ALA A 110 15.89 12.59 -30.37
CA ALA A 110 15.85 11.23 -29.85
C ALA A 110 16.10 10.28 -31.02
N ALA A 111 17.24 9.58 -31.00
CA ALA A 111 17.62 8.68 -32.08
C ALA A 111 16.47 7.69 -32.30
N ALA A 112 15.87 7.75 -33.50
CA ALA A 112 14.83 6.83 -33.90
C ALA A 112 15.39 5.40 -33.78
N LYS A 113 14.71 4.61 -32.97
CA LYS A 113 15.14 3.29 -32.53
C LYS A 113 15.25 2.32 -33.71
N ALA A 114 16.27 1.46 -33.71
CA ALA A 114 16.39 0.39 -34.70
C ALA A 114 15.22 -0.62 -34.55
N PRO A 115 14.70 -1.19 -35.64
CA PRO A 115 13.61 -2.17 -35.58
C PRO A 115 14.01 -3.39 -34.75
N GLY A 116 13.24 -3.69 -33.70
CA GLY A 116 13.41 -4.89 -32.86
C GLY A 116 14.14 -4.69 -31.53
N GLU A 117 14.72 -3.53 -31.25
CA GLU A 117 15.31 -3.26 -29.94
C GLU A 117 14.22 -2.92 -28.92
N LEU A 118 14.31 -3.43 -27.69
CA LEU A 118 13.38 -3.10 -26.61
C LEU A 118 13.65 -1.68 -26.08
N PRO A 119 12.63 -0.94 -25.62
CA PRO A 119 12.86 0.37 -25.02
C PRO A 119 13.78 0.23 -23.80
N PHE A 120 14.58 1.24 -23.47
CA PHE A 120 15.53 1.11 -22.35
C PHE A 120 14.81 0.75 -21.04
N TYR A 121 13.61 1.29 -20.82
CA TYR A 121 12.81 1.07 -19.62
C TYR A 121 12.25 -0.37 -19.55
N GLU A 122 11.98 -1.00 -20.70
CA GLU A 122 11.63 -2.42 -20.80
C GLU A 122 12.84 -3.31 -20.48
N VAL A 123 14.04 -2.91 -20.90
CA VAL A 123 15.28 -3.59 -20.51
C VAL A 123 15.49 -3.50 -18.99
N LEU A 124 15.23 -2.34 -18.39
CA LEU A 124 15.27 -2.16 -16.93
C LEU A 124 14.24 -3.05 -16.22
N ALA A 125 13.00 -3.11 -16.73
CA ALA A 125 11.95 -3.93 -16.16
C ALA A 125 12.28 -5.43 -16.19
N ARG A 126 13.11 -5.88 -17.13
CA ARG A 126 13.55 -7.29 -17.24
C ARG A 126 14.81 -7.61 -16.42
N ARG A 127 15.42 -6.63 -15.76
CA ARG A 127 16.58 -6.89 -14.91
C ARG A 127 16.20 -7.78 -13.73
N PRO A 128 17.13 -8.62 -13.24
CA PRO A 128 16.95 -9.34 -11.99
C PRO A 128 16.65 -8.39 -10.85
N HIS A 129 15.75 -8.81 -9.95
CA HIS A 129 15.40 -8.04 -8.76
C HIS A 129 16.55 -8.03 -7.77
N ASP A 130 16.71 -6.94 -7.02
CA ASP A 130 17.61 -6.93 -5.86
C ASP A 130 17.04 -7.88 -4.79
N THR A 131 17.68 -9.04 -4.62
CA THR A 131 17.36 -10.03 -3.58
C THR A 131 18.25 -9.90 -2.35
N SER A 132 19.05 -8.83 -2.25
CA SER A 132 19.86 -8.58 -1.05
C SER A 132 18.97 -8.29 0.16
N GLY A 133 19.48 -8.60 1.36
CA GLY A 133 18.72 -8.51 2.60
C GLY A 133 19.26 -9.48 3.64
N ASN A 134 18.44 -9.77 4.63
CA ASN A 134 18.68 -10.84 5.60
C ASN A 134 17.60 -11.93 5.44
N TYR A 135 17.68 -12.98 6.26
CA TYR A 135 16.71 -14.08 6.24
C TYR A 135 15.25 -13.63 6.38
N TRP A 136 15.00 -12.60 7.19
CA TRP A 136 13.65 -12.13 7.50
C TRP A 136 13.13 -11.12 6.50
N LEU A 137 14.01 -10.26 5.99
CA LEU A 137 13.64 -8.99 5.39
C LEU A 137 14.54 -8.69 4.18
N PRO A 138 13.98 -8.43 2.98
CA PRO A 138 14.73 -7.85 1.89
C PRO A 138 15.25 -6.46 2.28
N LYS A 139 16.32 -6.02 1.61
CA LYS A 139 16.92 -4.71 1.83
C LYS A 139 15.90 -3.60 1.58
N GLY A 140 15.72 -2.72 2.56
CA GLY A 140 14.82 -1.58 2.47
C GLY A 140 15.25 -0.59 1.38
N ALA A 141 14.30 -0.17 0.55
CA ALA A 141 14.49 0.80 -0.53
C ALA A 141 13.47 1.96 -0.48
N ASN A 142 12.75 2.11 0.62
CA ASN A 142 11.82 3.20 0.88
C ASN A 142 12.31 4.03 2.07
N ARG A 143 12.30 5.36 1.95
CA ARG A 143 12.69 6.32 3.01
C ARG A 143 12.03 6.02 4.36
N TYR A 144 10.80 5.53 4.34
CA TYR A 144 9.99 5.31 5.54
C TYR A 144 9.96 3.84 5.99
N GLY A 145 10.77 2.96 5.38
CA GLY A 145 10.82 1.53 5.71
C GLY A 145 11.59 1.20 6.99
N ASP A 146 12.64 1.96 7.32
CA ASP A 146 13.57 1.61 8.41
C ASP A 146 12.89 1.52 9.79
N GLY A 147 11.89 2.37 10.03
CA GLY A 147 11.11 2.33 11.27
C GLY A 147 10.32 1.04 11.43
N THR A 148 9.80 0.50 10.33
CA THR A 148 9.08 -0.79 10.30
C THR A 148 10.04 -1.95 10.57
N ASP A 149 11.22 -1.93 9.94
CA ASP A 149 12.24 -2.97 10.13
C ASP A 149 12.72 -3.01 11.60
N MET A 150 12.97 -1.84 12.21
CA MET A 150 13.34 -1.75 13.62
C MET A 150 12.24 -2.29 14.55
N MET A 151 10.97 -1.93 14.31
CA MET A 151 9.84 -2.45 15.10
C MET A 151 9.69 -3.95 14.95
N PHE A 152 9.82 -4.47 13.73
CA PHE A 152 9.79 -5.91 13.48
C PHE A 152 10.87 -6.64 14.29
N ILE A 153 12.13 -6.19 14.22
CA ILE A 153 13.24 -6.82 14.94
C ILE A 153 13.06 -6.70 16.46
N ALA A 154 12.60 -5.55 16.96
CA ALA A 154 12.34 -5.36 18.39
C ALA A 154 11.25 -6.31 18.91
N VAL A 155 10.12 -6.42 18.20
CA VAL A 155 9.04 -7.34 18.56
C VAL A 155 9.52 -8.79 18.45
N LEU A 156 10.23 -9.15 17.38
CA LEU A 156 10.78 -10.49 17.21
C LEU A 156 11.74 -10.88 18.34
N ALA A 157 12.68 -10.00 18.70
CA ALA A 157 13.63 -10.25 19.79
C ALA A 157 12.91 -10.41 21.14
N LEU A 158 11.91 -9.57 21.41
CA LEU A 158 11.07 -9.66 22.60
C LEU A 158 10.28 -10.96 22.65
N SER A 159 9.68 -11.38 21.53
CA SER A 159 8.97 -12.65 21.40
C SER A 159 9.89 -13.85 21.65
N ILE A 160 11.10 -13.84 21.07
CA ILE A 160 12.10 -14.90 21.29
C ILE A 160 12.50 -14.95 22.77
N PHE A 161 12.75 -13.81 23.40
CA PHE A 161 13.10 -13.74 24.82
C PHE A 161 12.01 -14.39 25.70
N PHE A 162 10.75 -13.96 25.55
CA PHE A 162 9.66 -14.52 26.35
C PHE A 162 9.37 -15.98 26.02
N PHE A 163 9.45 -16.36 24.74
CA PHE A 163 9.30 -17.76 24.33
C PHE A 163 10.34 -18.65 25.02
N VAL A 164 11.62 -18.30 24.98
CA VAL A 164 12.69 -19.07 25.63
C VAL A 164 12.48 -19.08 27.15
N ALA A 165 12.20 -17.93 27.77
CA ALA A 165 12.01 -17.83 29.22
C ALA A 165 10.85 -18.71 29.71
N ILE A 166 9.69 -18.64 29.05
CA ILE A 166 8.50 -19.43 29.40
C ILE A 166 8.75 -20.91 29.15
N THR A 167 9.35 -21.28 28.01
CA THR A 167 9.65 -22.68 27.69
C THR A 167 10.64 -23.27 28.69
N VAL A 168 11.73 -22.57 29.03
CA VAL A 168 12.71 -23.01 30.03
C VAL A 168 12.05 -23.17 31.41
N ALA A 169 11.26 -22.18 31.84
CA ALA A 169 10.53 -22.27 33.11
C ALA A 169 9.55 -23.45 33.13
N THR A 170 8.83 -23.67 32.03
CA THR A 170 7.89 -24.79 31.88
C THR A 170 8.61 -26.13 31.94
N VAL A 171 9.67 -26.31 31.16
CA VAL A 171 10.49 -27.53 31.17
C VAL A 171 11.08 -27.77 32.56
N TYR A 172 11.59 -26.72 33.20
CA TYR A 172 12.10 -26.78 34.57
C TYR A 172 11.02 -27.24 35.56
N PHE A 173 9.80 -26.68 35.49
CA PHE A 173 8.70 -27.07 36.35
C PHE A 173 8.22 -28.50 36.10
N VAL A 174 8.16 -28.93 34.84
CA VAL A 174 7.85 -30.31 34.48
C VAL A 174 8.86 -31.28 35.09
N ILE A 175 10.15 -30.96 35.06
CA ILE A 175 11.21 -31.82 35.61
C ILE A 175 11.21 -31.80 37.15
N LYS A 176 11.17 -30.60 37.74
CA LYS A 176 11.31 -30.39 39.18
C LYS A 176 10.07 -30.83 39.96
N TYR A 177 8.89 -30.48 39.46
CA TYR A 177 7.61 -30.75 40.12
C TYR A 177 6.88 -31.97 39.53
N ARG A 178 7.59 -32.83 38.78
CA ARG A 178 7.07 -34.11 38.32
C ARG A 178 6.55 -34.94 39.49
N HIS A 179 5.32 -35.45 39.39
CA HIS A 179 4.74 -36.34 40.39
C HIS A 179 5.63 -37.58 40.61
N ARG A 180 5.83 -37.95 41.88
CA ARG A 180 6.56 -39.15 42.30
C ARG A 180 5.73 -39.89 43.35
N PRO A 181 5.65 -41.23 43.31
CA PRO A 181 4.97 -42.00 44.33
C PRO A 181 5.45 -41.61 45.74
N GLY A 182 4.52 -41.38 46.65
CA GLY A 182 4.80 -41.01 48.05
C GLY A 182 5.14 -39.53 48.31
N HIS A 183 5.27 -38.68 47.28
CA HIS A 183 5.49 -37.23 47.46
C HIS A 183 4.17 -36.46 47.43
N LYS A 184 3.82 -35.79 48.52
CA LYS A 184 2.66 -34.89 48.59
C LYS A 184 3.04 -33.49 48.10
N ALA A 185 2.12 -32.83 47.40
CA ALA A 185 2.30 -31.46 46.96
C ALA A 185 2.47 -30.52 48.15
N GLN A 186 3.39 -29.55 48.05
CA GLN A 186 3.55 -28.53 49.08
C GLN A 186 2.37 -27.54 49.01
N PRO A 187 1.87 -27.07 50.17
CA PRO A 187 0.87 -26.00 50.19
C PRO A 187 1.48 -24.72 49.60
N SER A 188 0.81 -24.14 48.62
CA SER A 188 1.17 -22.86 47.99
C SER A 188 0.12 -21.80 48.30
N SER A 189 0.54 -20.52 48.34
CA SER A 189 -0.41 -19.40 48.34
C SER A 189 -1.27 -19.44 47.09
N SER A 190 -2.54 -19.08 47.20
CA SER A 190 -3.45 -18.98 46.04
C SER A 190 -3.24 -17.71 45.22
N HIS A 191 -2.67 -16.67 45.82
CA HIS A 191 -2.45 -15.36 45.19
C HIS A 191 -1.17 -14.70 45.73
N ASN A 192 -0.69 -13.72 44.96
CA ASN A 192 0.41 -12.84 45.37
C ASN A 192 0.28 -11.50 44.67
N ASP A 193 -0.33 -10.53 45.35
CA ASP A 193 -0.61 -9.19 44.82
C ASP A 193 0.62 -8.52 44.22
N ALA A 194 1.79 -8.68 44.83
CA ALA A 194 3.03 -8.08 44.32
C ALA A 194 3.44 -8.68 42.96
N LEU A 195 3.30 -10.00 42.81
CA LEU A 195 3.56 -10.70 41.54
C LEU A 195 2.52 -10.30 40.49
N GLU A 196 1.25 -10.23 40.89
CA GLU A 196 0.12 -9.88 40.05
C GLU A 196 0.21 -8.46 39.50
N ILE A 197 0.57 -7.50 40.35
CA ILE A 197 0.82 -6.12 39.94
C ILE A 197 2.04 -6.07 39.00
N THR A 198 3.11 -6.80 39.31
CA THR A 198 4.35 -6.79 38.51
C THR A 198 4.10 -7.25 37.07
N TRP A 199 3.44 -8.39 36.88
CA TRP A 199 3.16 -8.92 35.53
C TRP A 199 2.02 -8.20 34.82
N THR A 200 1.31 -7.28 35.48
CA THR A 200 0.27 -6.47 34.84
C THR A 200 0.85 -5.13 34.38
N VAL A 201 1.57 -4.45 35.27
CA VAL A 201 2.12 -3.12 35.02
C VAL A 201 3.24 -3.17 33.97
N ILE A 202 4.17 -4.14 34.07
CA ILE A 202 5.30 -4.21 33.13
C ILE A 202 4.82 -4.43 31.68
N PRO A 203 3.97 -5.42 31.36
CA PRO A 203 3.45 -5.58 30.00
C PRO A 203 2.61 -4.40 29.55
N THR A 204 1.84 -3.77 30.43
CA THR A 204 1.05 -2.58 30.08
C THR A 204 1.94 -1.43 29.62
N ILE A 205 3.00 -1.11 30.37
CA ILE A 205 3.97 -0.07 29.99
C ILE A 205 4.64 -0.42 28.65
N MET A 206 5.01 -1.69 28.46
CA MET A 206 5.61 -2.18 27.23
C MET A 206 4.67 -2.03 26.03
N CYS A 207 3.38 -2.37 26.18
CA CYS A 207 2.37 -2.19 25.15
C CYS A 207 2.16 -0.71 24.80
N VAL A 208 2.08 0.18 25.79
CA VAL A 208 1.96 1.64 25.56
C VAL A 208 3.17 2.17 24.79
N PHE A 209 4.38 1.71 25.14
CA PHE A 209 5.60 2.09 24.43
C PHE A 209 5.58 1.62 22.97
N LEU A 210 5.29 0.34 22.71
CA LEU A 210 5.21 -0.20 21.35
C LEU A 210 4.13 0.51 20.53
N PHE A 211 2.97 0.80 21.13
CA PHE A 211 1.90 1.55 20.50
C PHE A 211 2.36 2.94 20.06
N TYR A 212 3.04 3.69 20.93
CA TYR A 212 3.50 5.05 20.61
C TYR A 212 4.45 5.07 19.40
N TYR A 213 5.44 4.16 19.36
CA TYR A 213 6.36 4.05 18.23
C TYR A 213 5.66 3.58 16.96
N GLY A 214 4.80 2.57 17.06
CA GLY A 214 4.01 2.05 15.95
C GLY A 214 3.09 3.12 15.35
N TRP A 215 2.37 3.86 16.19
CA TRP A 215 1.51 4.97 15.77
C TRP A 215 2.28 6.09 15.08
N ARG A 216 3.43 6.52 15.63
CA ARG A 216 4.29 7.54 15.00
C ARG A 216 4.79 7.10 13.62
N GLY A 217 5.17 5.83 13.49
CA GLY A 217 5.55 5.24 12.20
C GLY A 217 4.38 5.20 11.23
N TYR A 218 3.23 4.69 11.68
CA TYR A 218 1.99 4.60 10.90
C TYR A 218 1.55 5.97 10.37
N TYR A 219 1.53 7.00 11.22
CA TYR A 219 1.13 8.36 10.82
C TYR A 219 1.98 8.89 9.66
N ARG A 220 3.29 8.61 9.70
CA ARG A 220 4.24 8.95 8.62
C ARG A 220 4.09 8.06 7.38
N MET A 221 3.45 6.90 7.45
CA MET A 221 3.23 6.04 6.28
C MET A 221 1.86 6.30 5.62
N VAL A 222 0.90 6.88 6.34
CA VAL A 222 -0.44 7.17 5.78
C VAL A 222 -0.64 8.62 5.36
N THR A 223 0.26 9.53 5.73
CA THR A 223 0.15 10.96 5.41
C THR A 223 1.10 11.35 4.26
N PRO A 224 0.64 11.39 3.00
CA PRO A 224 1.51 11.74 1.87
C PRO A 224 1.94 13.21 1.93
N PRO A 225 3.14 13.55 1.43
CA PRO A 225 3.55 14.94 1.29
C PRO A 225 2.74 15.66 0.21
N GLN A 226 2.55 16.98 0.35
CA GLN A 226 1.64 17.77 -0.50
C GLN A 226 2.06 17.88 -1.98
N LYS A 227 3.29 17.50 -2.34
CA LYS A 227 3.83 17.57 -3.71
C LYS A 227 4.34 16.21 -4.18
N ALA A 228 3.60 15.13 -3.90
CA ALA A 228 3.92 13.80 -4.40
C ALA A 228 3.57 13.67 -5.88
N LEU A 229 4.43 13.00 -6.65
CA LEU A 229 4.13 12.53 -8.00
C LEU A 229 2.95 11.57 -7.94
N GLU A 230 1.92 11.82 -8.73
CA GLU A 230 0.73 10.98 -8.72
C GLU A 230 0.70 10.02 -9.90
N ILE A 231 0.38 8.76 -9.59
CA ILE A 231 0.22 7.71 -10.60
C ILE A 231 -1.09 6.99 -10.31
N GLN A 232 -1.94 6.88 -11.32
CA GLN A 232 -3.19 6.15 -11.20
C GLN A 232 -2.92 4.66 -11.41
N VAL A 233 -3.58 3.82 -10.61
CA VAL A 233 -3.42 2.36 -10.70
C VAL A 233 -4.79 1.74 -10.92
N ILE A 234 -4.87 0.92 -11.96
CA ILE A 234 -6.05 0.11 -12.24
C ILE A 234 -5.67 -1.36 -12.13
N ALA A 235 -6.17 -2.03 -11.10
CA ALA A 235 -6.06 -3.47 -10.95
C ALA A 235 -7.22 -4.19 -11.65
N GLN A 236 -6.93 -5.35 -12.24
CA GLN A 236 -7.92 -6.28 -12.80
C GLN A 236 -7.35 -7.70 -12.77
N LYS A 237 -8.17 -8.73 -12.91
CA LYS A 237 -7.72 -10.11 -13.11
C LYS A 237 -6.98 -10.23 -14.45
N TRP A 238 -5.70 -10.58 -14.52
CA TRP A 238 -4.67 -10.60 -13.47
C TRP A 238 -3.51 -9.70 -13.89
N ALA A 239 -3.82 -8.42 -14.06
CA ALA A 239 -2.95 -7.40 -14.61
C ALA A 239 -3.04 -6.09 -13.81
N TRP A 240 -1.94 -5.36 -13.84
CA TRP A 240 -1.84 -4.00 -13.33
C TRP A 240 -1.72 -3.04 -14.51
N ASN A 241 -2.34 -1.87 -14.42
CA ASN A 241 -2.09 -0.76 -15.33
C ASN A 241 -1.74 0.47 -14.51
N PHE A 242 -0.59 1.08 -14.80
CA PHE A 242 -0.07 2.27 -14.14
C PHE A 242 -0.13 3.43 -15.12
N VAL A 243 -0.98 4.42 -14.85
CA VAL A 243 -1.15 5.60 -15.70
C VAL A 243 -0.43 6.78 -15.06
N HIS A 244 0.60 7.29 -15.74
CA HIS A 244 1.43 8.40 -15.30
C HIS A 244 0.83 9.74 -15.73
N SER A 245 0.33 10.51 -14.77
CA SER A 245 -0.20 11.85 -15.00
C SER A 245 0.94 12.90 -15.02
N PRO A 246 0.85 13.98 -15.81
CA PRO A 246 -0.24 14.38 -16.71
C PRO A 246 -0.18 13.79 -18.13
N VAL A 247 0.95 13.15 -18.49
CA VAL A 247 1.23 12.69 -19.86
C VAL A 247 0.26 11.57 -20.29
N GLY A 248 -0.24 10.78 -19.35
CA GLY A 248 -1.21 9.71 -19.57
C GLY A 248 -0.63 8.39 -20.03
N VAL A 249 0.70 8.27 -20.07
CA VAL A 249 1.43 7.03 -20.39
C VAL A 249 0.99 5.91 -19.45
N SER A 250 0.54 4.81 -20.02
CA SER A 250 0.09 3.62 -19.31
C SER A 250 1.06 2.46 -19.53
N ASP A 251 1.51 1.83 -18.45
CA ASP A 251 2.39 0.67 -18.50
C ASP A 251 1.91 -0.45 -17.56
N SER A 252 2.32 -1.68 -17.85
CA SER A 252 2.11 -2.86 -17.01
C SER A 252 3.06 -2.94 -15.81
N ASN A 253 4.22 -2.28 -15.90
CA ASN A 253 5.18 -2.10 -14.83
C ASN A 253 5.07 -0.70 -14.25
N LEU A 254 5.38 -0.57 -12.96
CA LEU A 254 5.36 0.73 -12.28
C LEU A 254 6.72 1.41 -12.44
N HIS A 255 6.76 2.48 -13.23
CA HIS A 255 7.97 3.30 -13.38
C HIS A 255 7.93 4.52 -12.46
N ILE A 256 9.00 4.75 -11.69
CA ILE A 256 9.06 5.86 -10.72
C ILE A 256 10.47 6.47 -10.67
N PRO A 257 10.60 7.78 -10.40
CA PRO A 257 11.89 8.39 -10.13
C PRO A 257 12.38 8.10 -8.71
N VAL A 258 13.70 7.96 -8.54
CA VAL A 258 14.34 7.88 -7.22
C VAL A 258 14.19 9.21 -6.45
N ASN A 259 14.19 9.13 -5.11
CA ASN A 259 14.15 10.26 -4.16
C ASN A 259 12.99 11.23 -4.38
N THR A 260 11.90 10.74 -4.95
CA THR A 260 10.70 11.52 -5.22
C THR A 260 9.53 10.86 -4.49
N PRO A 261 8.75 11.61 -3.68
CA PRO A 261 7.54 11.06 -3.10
C PRO A 261 6.53 10.70 -4.19
N VAL A 262 6.06 9.46 -4.20
CA VAL A 262 5.06 8.96 -5.14
C VAL A 262 3.80 8.62 -4.37
N ARG A 263 2.66 9.12 -4.83
CA ARG A 263 1.31 8.78 -4.37
C ARG A 263 0.61 7.98 -5.45
N LEU A 264 0.18 6.78 -5.12
CA LEU A 264 -0.65 5.95 -5.99
C LEU A 264 -2.12 6.17 -5.64
N VAL A 265 -2.95 6.43 -6.65
CA VAL A 265 -4.41 6.47 -6.53
C VAL A 265 -4.96 5.26 -7.24
N MET A 266 -5.51 4.32 -6.48
CA MET A 266 -5.68 2.94 -6.94
C MET A 266 -7.15 2.53 -6.87
N THR A 267 -7.64 1.88 -7.90
CA THR A 267 -8.96 1.26 -7.93
C THR A 267 -8.92 -0.09 -8.65
N SER A 268 -9.92 -0.92 -8.40
CA SER A 268 -10.08 -2.22 -9.08
C SER A 268 -11.27 -2.19 -10.02
N LYS A 269 -11.13 -2.82 -11.18
CA LYS A 269 -12.20 -3.03 -12.15
C LYS A 269 -13.12 -4.20 -11.81
N ASP A 270 -12.69 -5.12 -10.95
CA ASP A 270 -13.40 -6.38 -10.71
C ASP A 270 -13.49 -6.77 -9.24
N VAL A 271 -12.47 -7.42 -8.68
CA VAL A 271 -12.44 -7.97 -7.32
C VAL A 271 -11.43 -7.21 -6.46
N LEU A 272 -11.34 -7.57 -5.18
CA LEU A 272 -10.28 -7.07 -4.32
C LEU A 272 -8.91 -7.55 -4.84
N HIS A 273 -7.95 -6.63 -4.88
CA HIS A 273 -6.53 -6.90 -5.07
C HIS A 273 -5.76 -6.22 -3.94
N SER A 274 -4.45 -6.43 -3.85
CA SER A 274 -3.64 -5.67 -2.90
C SER A 274 -2.24 -5.42 -3.42
N PHE A 275 -1.89 -4.15 -3.53
CA PHE A 275 -0.58 -3.67 -3.97
C PHE A 275 0.42 -3.93 -2.85
N PHE A 276 1.47 -4.73 -3.09
CA PHE A 276 2.54 -4.94 -2.12
C PHE A 276 3.94 -4.98 -2.74
N VAL A 277 4.79 -4.06 -2.31
CA VAL A 277 6.22 -4.05 -2.62
C VAL A 277 7.01 -4.36 -1.34
N PRO A 278 7.49 -5.60 -1.15
CA PRO A 278 8.15 -6.00 0.10
C PRO A 278 9.35 -5.13 0.46
N ALA A 279 10.19 -4.76 -0.52
CA ALA A 279 11.36 -3.91 -0.30
C ALA A 279 11.00 -2.49 0.16
N PHE A 280 9.75 -2.06 -0.01
CA PHE A 280 9.28 -0.73 0.40
C PHE A 280 8.51 -0.76 1.72
N ARG A 281 8.15 -1.95 2.23
CA ARG A 281 7.21 -2.13 3.37
C ARG A 281 5.84 -1.51 3.14
N THR A 282 5.45 -1.44 1.88
CA THR A 282 4.26 -0.71 1.47
C THR A 282 3.25 -1.68 0.90
N LYS A 283 2.15 -1.88 1.64
CA LYS A 283 0.98 -2.67 1.26
C LYS A 283 -0.27 -1.80 1.34
N GLN A 284 -1.17 -1.94 0.37
CA GLN A 284 -2.51 -1.35 0.44
C GLN A 284 -3.47 -2.12 -0.46
N ASP A 285 -4.66 -2.44 0.07
CA ASP A 285 -5.70 -3.11 -0.69
C ASP A 285 -6.31 -2.16 -1.72
N VAL A 286 -6.57 -2.70 -2.91
CA VAL A 286 -7.12 -2.02 -4.08
C VAL A 286 -8.52 -2.53 -4.30
N ILE A 287 -9.49 -1.63 -4.19
CA ILE A 287 -10.87 -2.00 -3.92
C ILE A 287 -11.78 -1.48 -5.04
N PRO A 288 -12.72 -2.29 -5.56
CA PRO A 288 -13.67 -1.82 -6.56
C PRO A 288 -14.53 -0.67 -6.04
N ASN A 289 -15.01 0.16 -6.96
CA ASN A 289 -15.96 1.26 -6.70
C ASN A 289 -15.48 2.38 -5.78
N ARG A 290 -14.21 2.35 -5.37
CA ARG A 290 -13.57 3.47 -4.65
C ARG A 290 -12.10 3.56 -5.01
N TYR A 291 -11.52 4.72 -4.76
CA TYR A 291 -10.09 4.95 -4.76
C TYR A 291 -9.51 4.69 -3.38
N THR A 292 -8.39 3.98 -3.39
CA THR A 292 -7.52 3.73 -2.25
C THR A 292 -6.17 4.36 -2.54
N TYR A 293 -5.45 4.75 -1.49
CA TYR A 293 -4.23 5.53 -1.64
C TYR A 293 -3.09 4.85 -0.92
N VAL A 294 -1.91 4.87 -1.54
CA VAL A 294 -0.67 4.51 -0.87
C VAL A 294 0.43 5.43 -1.35
N TRP A 295 1.44 5.66 -0.53
CA TRP A 295 2.57 6.48 -0.92
C TRP A 295 3.89 5.93 -0.37
N PHE A 296 4.98 6.29 -1.04
CA PHE A 296 6.34 5.91 -0.66
C PHE A 296 7.35 6.85 -1.34
N GLU A 297 8.61 6.81 -0.90
CA GLU A 297 9.73 7.52 -1.53
C GLU A 297 10.87 6.53 -1.72
N ALA A 298 11.05 6.05 -2.95
CA ALA A 298 12.08 5.07 -3.27
C ALA A 298 13.47 5.72 -3.23
N THR A 299 14.40 5.19 -2.44
CA THR A 299 15.73 5.81 -2.21
C THR A 299 16.85 5.16 -3.01
N LYS A 300 16.58 4.04 -3.68
CA LYS A 300 17.57 3.23 -4.39
C LYS A 300 17.07 2.89 -5.79
N PRO A 301 17.76 3.33 -6.85
CA PRO A 301 17.47 2.90 -8.22
C PRO A 301 17.60 1.38 -8.36
N GLY A 302 16.80 0.80 -9.24
CA GLY A 302 16.75 -0.65 -9.44
C GLY A 302 15.36 -1.18 -9.75
N THR A 303 15.27 -2.50 -9.90
CA THR A 303 14.03 -3.20 -10.21
C THR A 303 13.60 -4.01 -8.99
N TYR A 304 12.36 -3.79 -8.55
CA TYR A 304 11.76 -4.43 -7.38
C TYR A 304 10.50 -5.16 -7.79
N ARG A 305 10.14 -6.19 -7.03
CA ARG A 305 8.93 -6.97 -7.33
C ARG A 305 7.69 -6.37 -6.66
N LEU A 306 6.62 -6.21 -7.45
CA LEU A 306 5.26 -5.99 -6.98
C LEU A 306 4.49 -7.31 -6.97
N TYR A 307 3.79 -7.58 -5.86
CA TYR A 307 2.90 -8.72 -5.71
C TYR A 307 1.46 -8.26 -5.52
N CYS A 308 0.51 -9.02 -6.04
CA CYS A 308 -0.86 -9.03 -5.53
C CYS A 308 -0.90 -9.84 -4.22
N THR A 309 -1.41 -9.25 -3.13
CA THR A 309 -1.48 -9.89 -1.80
C THR A 309 -2.90 -9.98 -1.23
N GLU A 310 -3.90 -9.98 -2.12
CA GLU A 310 -5.29 -10.30 -1.81
C GLU A 310 -5.77 -11.32 -2.85
N TYR A 311 -6.33 -12.44 -2.39
CA TYR A 311 -6.67 -13.54 -3.30
C TYR A 311 -7.71 -13.12 -4.33
N CYS A 312 -7.30 -13.01 -5.60
CA CYS A 312 -8.12 -12.46 -6.68
C CYS A 312 -8.52 -13.50 -7.75
N GLY A 313 -8.33 -14.80 -7.48
CA GLY A 313 -8.75 -15.91 -8.34
C GLY A 313 -7.61 -16.76 -8.91
N ARG A 314 -7.91 -17.52 -9.98
CA ARG A 314 -7.05 -18.57 -10.55
C ARG A 314 -5.58 -18.18 -10.73
N ASP A 315 -5.28 -17.06 -11.37
CA ASP A 315 -3.90 -16.64 -11.64
C ASP A 315 -3.37 -15.60 -10.63
N HIS A 316 -3.90 -15.59 -9.41
CA HIS A 316 -3.46 -14.69 -8.34
C HIS A 316 -1.93 -14.71 -8.14
N SER A 317 -1.30 -15.90 -8.15
CA SER A 317 0.15 -16.06 -8.00
C SER A 317 0.98 -15.58 -9.21
N GLN A 318 0.33 -15.37 -10.36
CA GLN A 318 0.94 -14.82 -11.56
C GLN A 318 0.74 -13.31 -11.69
N MET A 319 -0.10 -12.71 -10.84
CA MET A 319 -0.33 -11.26 -10.79
C MET A 319 0.82 -10.52 -10.10
N LYS A 320 2.01 -10.65 -10.69
CA LYS A 320 3.27 -10.06 -10.23
C LYS A 320 3.90 -9.29 -11.38
N VAL A 321 4.25 -8.03 -11.12
CA VAL A 321 4.89 -7.12 -12.09
C VAL A 321 6.07 -6.45 -11.41
N ASN A 322 6.75 -5.56 -12.11
CA ASN A 322 7.96 -4.94 -11.62
C ASN A 322 7.75 -3.46 -11.33
N VAL A 323 8.45 -2.98 -10.31
CA VAL A 323 8.60 -1.56 -10.00
C VAL A 323 10.01 -1.16 -10.42
N VAL A 324 10.10 -0.29 -11.40
CA VAL A 324 11.37 0.22 -11.93
C VAL A 324 11.61 1.60 -11.34
N VAL A 325 12.58 1.67 -10.42
CA VAL A 325 13.09 2.92 -9.86
C VAL A 325 14.20 3.41 -10.77
N HIS A 326 13.89 4.49 -11.49
CA HIS A 326 14.82 5.11 -12.43
C HIS A 326 15.87 5.94 -11.69
N GLU A 327 17.08 5.94 -12.25
CA GLU A 327 18.09 6.95 -11.97
C GLU A 327 17.57 8.36 -12.33
N PRO A 328 18.17 9.43 -11.77
CA PRO A 328 17.81 10.80 -12.13
C PRO A 328 17.78 11.02 -13.65
N GLY A 329 16.70 11.60 -14.18
CA GLY A 329 16.49 11.82 -15.61
C GLY A 329 15.93 10.63 -16.39
N GLY A 330 16.03 9.41 -15.85
CA GLY A 330 15.54 8.19 -16.51
C GLY A 330 14.02 8.12 -16.59
N TYR A 331 13.33 8.64 -15.57
CA TYR A 331 11.86 8.64 -15.55
C TYR A 331 11.27 9.59 -16.60
N GLU A 332 11.83 10.78 -16.73
CA GLU A 332 11.44 11.77 -17.74
C GLU A 332 11.70 11.24 -19.15
N ARG A 333 12.85 10.58 -19.35
CA ARG A 333 13.17 9.90 -20.61
C ARG A 333 12.14 8.82 -20.94
N TYR A 334 11.78 7.98 -19.97
CA TYR A 334 10.73 6.98 -20.12
C TYR A 334 9.40 7.61 -20.58
N LEU A 335 8.96 8.68 -19.94
CA LEU A 335 7.72 9.36 -20.32
C LEU A 335 7.76 9.96 -21.73
N SER A 336 8.94 10.40 -22.20
CA SER A 336 9.12 10.97 -23.53
C SER A 336 9.23 9.94 -24.66
N GLU A 337 9.75 8.74 -24.35
CA GLU A 337 9.95 7.66 -25.33
C GLU A 337 8.79 6.66 -25.34
N ALA A 338 7.89 6.72 -24.37
CA ALA A 338 6.70 5.89 -24.33
C ALA A 338 5.81 6.17 -25.55
N ASP A 339 5.36 5.09 -26.20
CA ASP A 339 4.57 5.15 -27.43
C ASP A 339 3.26 5.93 -27.21
N ALA A 340 2.82 6.71 -28.21
CA ALA A 340 1.55 7.43 -28.17
C ALA A 340 0.34 6.50 -27.91
N SER A 341 0.41 5.25 -28.37
CA SER A 341 -0.60 4.22 -28.10
C SER A 341 -0.75 3.83 -26.63
N SER A 342 0.26 4.13 -25.80
CA SER A 342 0.22 3.92 -24.34
C SER A 342 -0.57 5.01 -23.61
N GLN A 343 -1.03 6.07 -24.27
CA GLN A 343 -1.77 7.16 -23.62
C GLN A 343 -3.25 6.81 -23.42
N VAL A 344 -3.56 6.04 -22.37
CA VAL A 344 -4.90 5.46 -22.16
C VAL A 344 -5.83 6.38 -21.34
N ALA A 345 -5.28 7.26 -20.49
CA ALA A 345 -6.05 8.25 -19.75
C ALA A 345 -5.23 9.52 -19.46
N SER A 346 -5.78 10.70 -19.76
CA SER A 346 -5.08 11.98 -19.60
C SER A 346 -6.07 13.10 -19.31
N ALA A 347 -5.59 14.22 -18.76
CA ALA A 347 -6.41 15.42 -18.59
C ALA A 347 -6.92 15.98 -19.93
N GLU A 348 -6.15 15.82 -21.01
CA GLU A 348 -6.57 16.23 -22.36
C GLU A 348 -7.74 15.37 -22.87
N ASN A 349 -7.67 14.05 -22.68
CA ASN A 349 -8.79 13.16 -23.01
C ASN A 349 -10.03 13.48 -22.15
N GLY A 350 -9.82 13.88 -20.89
CA GLY A 350 -10.87 14.36 -20.01
C GLY A 350 -11.54 15.64 -20.54
N ALA A 351 -10.78 16.58 -21.08
CA ALA A 351 -11.33 17.79 -21.71
C ALA A 351 -12.22 17.45 -22.92
N LYS A 352 -11.79 16.51 -23.76
CA LYS A 352 -12.60 16.02 -24.90
C LYS A 352 -13.88 15.33 -24.42
N LEU A 353 -13.81 14.54 -23.34
CA LEU A 353 -14.96 13.89 -22.74
C LEU A 353 -15.93 14.90 -22.10
N TYR A 354 -15.42 15.96 -21.49
CA TYR A 354 -16.21 17.04 -20.89
C TYR A 354 -17.14 17.70 -21.91
N GLU A 355 -16.68 17.86 -23.16
CA GLU A 355 -17.51 18.33 -24.27
C GLU A 355 -18.41 17.21 -24.82
N LYS A 356 -17.82 16.06 -25.15
CA LYS A 356 -18.53 14.94 -25.81
C LYS A 356 -19.66 14.34 -24.98
N LYS A 357 -19.53 14.35 -23.65
CA LYS A 357 -20.54 13.87 -22.69
C LYS A 357 -21.45 15.01 -22.19
N ALA A 358 -21.39 16.18 -22.83
CA ALA A 358 -22.20 17.36 -22.56
C ALA A 358 -22.08 17.91 -21.12
N CYS A 359 -21.00 17.59 -20.41
CA CYS A 359 -20.74 18.12 -19.07
C CYS A 359 -20.65 19.66 -19.09
N ILE A 360 -20.11 20.23 -20.17
CA ILE A 360 -20.00 21.67 -20.42
C ILE A 360 -21.35 22.41 -20.44
N GLY A 361 -22.47 21.72 -20.72
CA GLY A 361 -23.79 22.33 -20.69
C GLY A 361 -24.23 22.71 -19.27
N CYS A 362 -23.80 21.94 -18.26
CA CYS A 362 -24.24 22.08 -16.88
C CYS A 362 -23.15 22.58 -15.93
N HIS A 363 -21.88 22.31 -16.22
CA HIS A 363 -20.75 22.71 -15.39
C HIS A 363 -19.94 23.81 -16.08
N SER A 364 -19.36 24.71 -15.31
CA SER A 364 -18.46 25.76 -15.80
C SER A 364 -17.03 25.50 -15.35
N LEU A 365 -16.07 26.19 -15.96
CA LEU A 365 -14.65 26.15 -15.58
C LEU A 365 -14.15 27.48 -15.00
N ASP A 366 -14.97 28.53 -15.00
CA ASP A 366 -14.59 29.89 -14.62
C ASP A 366 -14.96 30.24 -13.17
N GLY A 367 -15.81 29.43 -12.53
CA GLY A 367 -16.33 29.66 -11.19
C GLY A 367 -17.81 30.03 -11.15
N SER A 368 -18.42 30.33 -12.30
CA SER A 368 -19.84 30.69 -12.38
C SER A 368 -20.75 29.49 -12.07
N PRO A 369 -21.77 29.63 -11.21
CA PRO A 369 -22.75 28.56 -11.03
C PRO A 369 -23.65 28.44 -12.27
N ARG A 370 -23.98 27.20 -12.65
CA ARG A 370 -24.94 26.88 -13.72
C ARG A 370 -25.99 25.90 -13.15
N VAL A 371 -26.49 24.98 -13.97
CA VAL A 371 -27.32 23.85 -13.51
C VAL A 371 -26.54 22.97 -12.51
N GLY A 372 -25.23 22.82 -12.73
CA GLY A 372 -24.29 22.21 -11.80
C GLY A 372 -23.25 23.21 -11.28
N PRO A 373 -22.46 22.81 -10.27
CA PRO A 373 -21.35 23.62 -9.77
C PRO A 373 -20.22 23.77 -10.79
N SER A 374 -19.43 24.84 -10.65
CA SER A 374 -18.16 24.96 -11.37
C SER A 374 -17.17 23.87 -10.94
N PHE A 375 -16.34 23.42 -11.87
CA PHE A 375 -15.20 22.55 -11.59
C PHE A 375 -13.97 23.31 -11.08
N LYS A 376 -13.95 24.64 -11.22
CA LYS A 376 -12.83 25.46 -10.76
C LYS A 376 -12.64 25.33 -9.24
N GLY A 377 -11.46 24.88 -8.83
CA GLY A 377 -11.06 24.74 -7.43
C GLY A 377 -11.89 23.71 -6.65
N ILE A 378 -12.66 22.85 -7.32
CA ILE A 378 -13.49 21.85 -6.62
C ILE A 378 -12.62 20.77 -5.98
N PHE A 379 -11.54 20.38 -6.65
CA PHE A 379 -10.64 19.35 -6.17
C PHE A 379 -9.82 19.85 -4.97
N GLY A 380 -9.84 19.09 -3.87
CA GLY A 380 -9.20 19.47 -2.61
C GLY A 380 -10.00 20.46 -1.76
N SER A 381 -11.17 20.92 -2.22
CA SER A 381 -12.06 21.76 -1.41
C SER A 381 -12.94 20.92 -0.47
N THR A 382 -13.59 21.56 0.51
CA THR A 382 -14.63 20.93 1.32
C THR A 382 -15.99 21.10 0.64
N ILE A 383 -16.66 20.01 0.34
CA ILE A 383 -17.96 19.99 -0.33
C ILE A 383 -19.06 19.74 0.69
N ALA A 384 -19.97 20.72 0.82
CA ALA A 384 -21.20 20.55 1.58
C ALA A 384 -22.25 19.75 0.79
N LEU A 385 -22.86 18.77 1.45
CA LEU A 385 -23.95 17.95 0.92
C LEU A 385 -25.30 18.40 1.45
N LYS A 386 -26.38 18.01 0.77
CA LYS A 386 -27.75 18.42 1.10
C LYS A 386 -28.23 17.86 2.44
N ASP A 387 -27.66 16.76 2.92
CA ASP A 387 -27.96 16.15 4.22
C ASP A 387 -27.28 16.87 5.41
N GLY A 388 -26.55 17.96 5.15
CA GLY A 388 -25.82 18.73 6.16
C GLY A 388 -24.42 18.20 6.45
N THR A 389 -24.03 17.07 5.86
CA THR A 389 -22.66 16.56 5.98
C THR A 389 -21.70 17.30 5.04
N SER A 390 -20.40 17.09 5.25
CA SER A 390 -19.35 17.62 4.37
C SER A 390 -18.33 16.55 4.06
N VAL A 391 -17.89 16.52 2.81
CA VAL A 391 -16.91 15.57 2.30
C VAL A 391 -15.75 16.31 1.64
N ALA A 392 -14.57 15.70 1.59
CA ALA A 392 -13.47 16.23 0.81
C ALA A 392 -13.78 16.09 -0.69
N GLY A 393 -13.49 17.13 -1.48
CA GLY A 393 -13.54 17.10 -2.94
C GLY A 393 -12.38 16.31 -3.52
N ASP A 394 -12.29 15.03 -3.19
CA ASP A 394 -11.23 14.11 -3.64
C ASP A 394 -11.69 13.25 -4.83
N GLU A 395 -10.83 12.32 -5.25
CA GLU A 395 -11.14 11.40 -6.36
C GLU A 395 -12.38 10.53 -6.08
N ASN A 396 -12.63 10.19 -4.81
CA ASN A 396 -13.82 9.42 -4.40
C ASN A 396 -15.10 10.24 -4.53
N TYR A 397 -15.08 11.49 -4.07
CA TYR A 397 -16.21 12.40 -4.25
C TYR A 397 -16.54 12.59 -5.73
N LEU A 398 -15.53 12.89 -6.56
CA LEU A 398 -15.75 13.10 -8.00
C LEU A 398 -16.28 11.83 -8.68
N ARG A 399 -15.76 10.65 -8.35
CA ARG A 399 -16.32 9.37 -8.82
C ARG A 399 -17.78 9.24 -8.45
N ALA A 400 -18.10 9.40 -7.17
CA ALA A 400 -19.46 9.24 -6.65
C ALA A 400 -20.42 10.24 -7.29
N ALA A 401 -20.00 11.50 -7.45
CA ALA A 401 -20.80 12.55 -8.06
C ALA A 401 -21.04 12.34 -9.56
N ILE A 402 -20.08 11.78 -10.29
CA ILE A 402 -20.24 11.49 -11.73
C ILE A 402 -21.11 10.25 -11.93
N LEU A 403 -20.83 9.16 -11.22
CA LEU A 403 -21.54 7.89 -11.41
C LEU A 403 -22.95 7.95 -10.81
N ASN A 404 -23.09 8.51 -9.61
CA ASN A 404 -24.30 8.54 -8.80
C ASN A 404 -24.58 9.95 -8.20
N PRO A 405 -24.85 10.96 -9.05
CA PRO A 405 -24.95 12.37 -8.63
C PRO A 405 -26.01 12.64 -7.56
N GLN A 406 -27.12 11.90 -7.58
CA GLN A 406 -28.23 12.09 -6.65
C GLN A 406 -27.84 11.75 -5.21
N ALA A 407 -26.93 10.80 -5.01
CA ALA A 407 -26.38 10.47 -3.71
C ALA A 407 -25.39 11.52 -3.19
N GLN A 408 -24.91 12.42 -4.08
CA GLN A 408 -23.96 13.49 -3.78
C GLN A 408 -24.62 14.87 -3.99
N ALA A 409 -25.92 14.96 -3.72
CA ALA A 409 -26.70 16.18 -3.92
C ALA A 409 -26.11 17.34 -3.11
N ARG A 410 -25.90 18.49 -3.77
CA ARG A 410 -25.37 19.70 -3.16
C ARG A 410 -26.49 20.72 -2.90
N PRO A 411 -26.42 21.51 -1.82
CA PRO A 411 -27.33 22.63 -1.61
C PRO A 411 -27.24 23.63 -2.79
N GLY A 412 -28.39 24.14 -3.24
CA GLY A 412 -28.46 25.17 -4.28
C GLY A 412 -28.40 24.66 -5.73
N TYR A 413 -28.29 23.34 -5.96
CA TYR A 413 -28.32 22.76 -7.30
C TYR A 413 -29.48 21.78 -7.47
N PRO A 414 -30.25 21.84 -8.57
CA PRO A 414 -31.33 20.90 -8.82
C PRO A 414 -30.80 19.49 -9.09
N PRO A 415 -31.59 18.43 -8.82
CA PRO A 415 -31.23 17.03 -9.11
C PRO A 415 -31.26 16.70 -10.61
N SER A 416 -30.68 17.53 -11.46
CA SER A 416 -30.77 17.45 -12.93
C SER A 416 -29.61 16.71 -13.59
N MET A 417 -28.55 16.36 -12.85
CA MET A 417 -27.41 15.63 -13.41
C MET A 417 -27.76 14.16 -13.64
N PRO A 418 -27.63 13.63 -14.88
CA PRO A 418 -27.85 12.21 -15.16
C PRO A 418 -26.74 11.35 -14.54
N ALA A 419 -27.07 10.12 -14.17
CA ALA A 419 -26.09 9.14 -13.71
C ALA A 419 -25.25 8.62 -14.89
N PHE A 420 -23.93 8.52 -14.71
CA PHE A 420 -23.01 7.96 -15.69
C PHE A 420 -22.55 6.53 -15.36
N GLU A 421 -23.12 5.92 -14.31
CA GLU A 421 -22.89 4.50 -14.01
C GLU A 421 -23.23 3.62 -15.23
N GLY A 422 -22.29 2.73 -15.60
CA GLY A 422 -22.39 1.90 -16.80
C GLY A 422 -22.18 2.61 -18.15
N GLN A 423 -22.07 3.94 -18.18
CA GLN A 423 -21.91 4.73 -19.42
C GLN A 423 -20.47 5.20 -19.69
N LEU A 424 -19.58 5.04 -18.71
CA LEU A 424 -18.17 5.40 -18.79
C LEU A 424 -17.31 4.19 -18.48
N LYS A 425 -16.27 3.99 -19.29
CA LYS A 425 -15.17 3.09 -18.93
C LYS A 425 -14.36 3.70 -17.80
N GLU A 426 -13.71 2.87 -17.00
CA GLU A 426 -12.88 3.33 -15.88
C GLU A 426 -11.78 4.31 -16.31
N SER A 427 -11.16 4.11 -17.48
CA SER A 427 -10.16 5.03 -18.05
C SER A 427 -10.76 6.38 -18.50
N GLU A 428 -12.02 6.40 -18.95
CA GLU A 428 -12.72 7.64 -19.31
C GLU A 428 -13.08 8.44 -18.06
N LEU A 429 -13.59 7.76 -17.02
CA LEU A 429 -13.86 8.38 -15.73
C LEU A 429 -12.58 8.96 -15.10
N MET A 430 -11.49 8.20 -15.15
CA MET A 430 -10.18 8.67 -14.70
C MET A 430 -9.72 9.91 -15.46
N SER A 431 -9.87 9.93 -16.79
CA SER A 431 -9.53 11.09 -17.61
C SER A 431 -10.34 12.33 -17.22
N LEU A 432 -11.65 12.18 -16.98
CA LEU A 432 -12.51 13.26 -16.49
C LEU A 432 -12.06 13.78 -15.12
N ILE A 433 -11.71 12.90 -14.19
CA ILE A 433 -11.20 13.29 -12.86
C ILE A 433 -9.88 14.05 -12.98
N LEU A 434 -8.94 13.57 -13.82
CA LEU A 434 -7.67 14.25 -14.08
C LEU A 434 -7.90 15.65 -14.68
N PHE A 435 -8.87 15.79 -15.58
CA PHE A 435 -9.26 17.07 -16.16
C PHE A 435 -9.85 18.03 -15.11
N ILE A 436 -10.80 17.58 -14.30
CA ILE A 436 -11.42 18.38 -13.22
C ILE A 436 -10.35 18.85 -12.24
N LYS A 437 -9.42 17.97 -11.88
CA LYS A 437 -8.32 18.27 -10.97
C LYS A 437 -7.33 19.31 -11.51
N ALA A 438 -7.22 19.45 -12.83
CA ALA A 438 -6.43 20.49 -13.46
C ALA A 438 -7.10 21.89 -13.38
N GLN A 439 -8.39 21.97 -13.05
CA GLN A 439 -9.14 23.22 -12.94
C GLN A 439 -8.92 23.87 -11.57
N LYS A 440 -7.90 24.71 -11.45
CA LYS A 440 -7.53 25.38 -10.19
C LYS A 440 -8.28 26.69 -9.96
#